data_AF-A0A077NDJ5-F1
#
_entry.id   AF-A0A077NDJ5-F1
#
_cell.length_a   1.000
_cell.length_b   1.000
_cell.length_c   1.000
_cell.angle_alpha   90.00
_cell.angle_beta   90.00
_cell.angle_gamma   90.00
#
_symmetry.space_group_name_H-M   'P 1'
#
loop_
_entity.id
_entity.type
_entity.pdbx_description
1 polymer ?
#
loop_
_entity_poly.entity_id
_entity_poly.type
_entity_poly.pdbx_seq_one_letter_code
_entity_poly.pdbx_strand_id
1 'polypeptide(L)'
;MNYYVLMNDYKSSLIPRYLHALVDTKKQVNENWDYEGSDYSFPYYMKELECPDSLFLLCNRNVGALNFNYYFHGSGHIASNKFIDLFNDLKTCEIISKNLIATSIKDGSVIRDDFNYLYFIGNDDFLDLNNSELEEDRSGSLMPHKLIINNPSNIDVFTIRSTLLADFLIFSESAVEKFLKMKISGVKIVPLDEAFKNYCLDYGYDIGSSRKRVKRKLP
;
A
#
# COMPACT_ATOMS: atom_id res chain seq x y z
N MET A 1 17.15 -11.76 -11.63
CA MET A 1 16.97 -11.32 -10.23
C MET A 1 15.50 -11.46 -9.91
N ASN A 2 15.17 -12.14 -8.80
CA ASN A 2 13.78 -12.31 -8.42
C ASN A 2 13.28 -11.08 -7.66
N TYR A 3 12.03 -10.71 -7.90
CA TYR A 3 11.36 -9.63 -7.20
C TYR A 3 10.13 -10.16 -6.49
N TYR A 4 9.77 -9.48 -5.41
CA TYR A 4 8.65 -9.85 -4.57
C TYR A 4 7.81 -8.62 -4.25
N VAL A 5 6.51 -8.79 -4.12
CA VAL A 5 5.58 -7.73 -3.74
C VAL A 5 5.14 -7.94 -2.31
N LEU A 6 5.20 -6.86 -1.54
CA LEU A 6 4.73 -6.83 -0.16
C LEU A 6 3.23 -6.51 -0.14
N MET A 7 2.41 -7.45 0.30
CA MET A 7 0.95 -7.34 0.29
C MET A 7 0.37 -7.57 1.68
N ASN A 8 -0.79 -6.97 1.97
CA ASN A 8 -1.55 -7.25 3.19
C ASN A 8 -1.85 -8.76 3.31
N ASP A 9 -1.61 -9.35 4.48
CA ASP A 9 -1.98 -10.75 4.73
C ASP A 9 -3.41 -10.84 5.28
N TYR A 10 -4.41 -10.75 4.39
CA TYR A 10 -5.82 -10.81 4.77
C TYR A 10 -6.28 -12.19 5.29
N LYS A 11 -5.42 -13.20 5.29
CA LYS A 11 -5.69 -14.48 5.97
C LYS A 11 -5.33 -14.41 7.46
N SER A 12 -4.47 -13.47 7.84
CA SER A 12 -4.11 -13.21 9.23
C SER A 12 -5.26 -12.58 10.00
N SER A 13 -5.45 -12.99 11.25
CA SER A 13 -6.36 -12.32 12.18
C SER A 13 -5.79 -11.00 12.72
N LEU A 14 -4.52 -10.69 12.42
CA LEU A 14 -3.84 -9.49 12.94
C LEU A 14 -4.22 -8.22 12.19
N ILE A 15 -4.67 -8.33 10.93
CA ILE A 15 -5.11 -7.20 10.12
C ILE A 15 -6.59 -7.31 9.76
N PRO A 16 -7.32 -6.19 9.74
CA PRO A 16 -8.67 -6.17 9.19
C PRO A 16 -8.64 -6.16 7.67
N ARG A 17 -9.62 -6.79 7.02
CA ARG A 17 -9.81 -6.65 5.56
C ARG A 17 -10.10 -5.20 5.16
N TYR A 18 -10.86 -4.50 5.98
CA TYR A 18 -11.13 -3.07 5.85
C TYR A 18 -10.68 -2.39 7.13
N LEU A 19 -9.57 -1.66 7.05
CA LEU A 19 -9.13 -0.78 8.12
C LEU A 19 -10.12 0.37 8.18
N HIS A 20 -11.17 0.23 9.00
CA HIS A 20 -12.22 1.23 9.21
C HIS A 20 -11.67 2.46 9.94
N ALA A 21 -10.78 3.17 9.26
CA ALA A 21 -10.09 4.34 9.76
C ALA A 21 -9.82 5.33 8.61
N LEU A 22 -9.57 6.58 8.98
CA LEU A 22 -9.28 7.67 8.06
C LEU A 22 -7.98 8.36 8.48
N VAL A 23 -7.12 8.70 7.52
CA VAL A 23 -5.95 9.55 7.77
C VAL A 23 -6.36 11.02 7.65
N ASP A 24 -6.03 11.83 8.64
CA ASP A 24 -6.33 13.26 8.66
C ASP A 24 -5.21 14.04 9.37
N THR A 25 -5.13 15.33 9.10
CA THR A 25 -4.33 16.32 9.83
C THR A 25 -4.97 16.71 11.17
N LYS A 26 -6.30 16.59 11.28
CA LYS A 26 -7.06 16.99 12.46
C LYS A 26 -7.53 15.77 13.23
N LYS A 27 -7.42 15.84 14.55
CA LYS A 27 -8.06 14.87 15.43
C LYS A 27 -9.57 15.13 15.43
N GLN A 28 -10.35 14.06 15.27
CA GLN A 28 -11.81 14.12 15.33
C GLN A 28 -12.31 13.28 16.51
N VAL A 29 -13.36 13.77 17.18
CA VAL A 29 -14.05 13.05 18.27
C VAL A 29 -15.56 13.15 18.05
N ASN A 30 -16.21 12.01 17.95
CA ASN A 30 -17.64 11.85 17.77
C ASN A 30 -18.11 10.55 18.46
N GLU A 31 -18.90 10.70 19.53
CA GLU A 31 -19.42 9.56 20.30
C GLU A 31 -20.33 8.62 19.49
N ASN A 32 -20.89 9.11 18.39
CA ASN A 32 -21.71 8.31 17.47
C ASN A 32 -20.89 7.45 16.50
N TRP A 33 -19.55 7.52 16.56
CA TRP A 33 -18.62 6.79 15.69
C TRP A 33 -18.68 7.17 14.21
N ASP A 34 -19.03 8.42 13.92
CA ASP A 34 -19.00 8.97 12.56
C ASP A 34 -17.83 9.96 12.41
N TYR A 35 -16.99 9.73 11.41
CA TYR A 35 -15.96 10.69 11.01
C TYR A 35 -16.50 11.62 9.91
N GLU A 36 -16.01 12.85 9.91
CA GLU A 36 -16.07 13.72 8.74
C GLU A 36 -14.97 13.30 7.76
N GLY A 37 -15.24 13.44 6.45
CA GLY A 37 -14.23 13.16 5.44
C GLY A 37 -13.03 14.10 5.58
N SER A 38 -11.83 13.61 5.25
CA SER A 38 -10.63 14.44 5.25
C SER A 38 -10.74 15.51 4.18
N ASP A 39 -10.34 16.75 4.52
CA ASP A 39 -10.20 17.86 3.59
C ASP A 39 -9.12 17.58 2.51
N TYR A 40 -8.22 16.63 2.78
CA TYR A 40 -7.04 16.34 1.98
C TYR A 40 -7.03 14.91 1.43
N SER A 41 -6.49 14.77 0.21
CA SER A 41 -6.27 13.48 -0.44
C SER A 41 -4.93 12.89 0.00
N PHE A 42 -4.98 11.99 0.98
CA PHE A 42 -3.82 11.22 1.42
C PHE A 42 -3.60 9.99 0.51
N PRO A 43 -2.34 9.62 0.21
CA PRO A 43 -1.10 10.22 0.71
C PRO A 43 -0.59 11.45 -0.08
N TYR A 44 -1.24 11.82 -1.19
CA TYR A 44 -0.73 12.84 -2.10
C TYR A 44 -0.44 14.20 -1.45
N TYR A 45 -1.27 14.63 -0.50
CA TYR A 45 -1.09 15.87 0.26
C TYR A 45 0.22 15.90 1.08
N MET A 46 0.83 14.75 1.39
CA MET A 46 2.11 14.70 2.12
C MET A 46 3.27 15.34 1.36
N LYS A 47 3.13 15.58 0.05
CA LYS A 47 4.11 16.29 -0.78
C LYS A 47 4.11 17.80 -0.57
N GLU A 48 3.02 18.35 -0.04
CA GLU A 48 2.88 19.79 0.16
C GLU A 48 3.66 20.24 1.41
N LEU A 49 4.24 21.43 1.35
CA LEU A 49 5.05 21.99 2.46
C LEU A 49 4.20 22.25 3.71
N GLU A 50 2.92 22.52 3.53
CA GLU A 50 1.96 22.79 4.59
C GLU A 50 1.49 21.52 5.31
N CYS A 51 1.77 20.33 4.77
CA CYS A 51 1.37 19.08 5.40
C CYS A 51 2.13 18.87 6.72
N PRO A 52 1.44 18.79 7.86
CA PRO A 52 2.09 18.68 9.17
C PRO A 52 2.86 17.38 9.30
N ASP A 53 3.89 17.38 10.16
CA ASP A 53 4.73 16.20 10.43
C ASP A 53 4.04 15.09 11.21
N SER A 54 2.93 15.42 11.87
CA SER A 54 2.09 14.49 12.62
C SER A 54 0.69 14.46 12.04
N LEU A 55 0.20 13.25 11.76
CA LEU A 55 -1.13 12.93 11.27
C LEU A 55 -1.87 12.07 12.30
N PHE A 56 -3.18 11.98 12.13
CA PHE A 56 -4.05 11.11 12.91
C PHE A 56 -4.59 9.99 12.04
N LEU A 57 -4.57 8.77 12.55
CA LEU A 57 -5.39 7.68 12.05
C LEU A 57 -6.65 7.62 12.92
N LEU A 58 -7.74 8.15 12.38
CA LEU A 58 -9.05 8.25 13.01
C LEU A 58 -9.74 6.90 12.97
N CYS A 59 -9.65 6.14 14.06
CA CYS A 59 -10.09 4.76 14.16
C CYS A 59 -11.56 4.64 14.59
N ASN A 60 -12.38 3.98 13.77
CA ASN A 60 -13.76 3.65 14.10
C ASN A 60 -13.83 2.38 15.01
N ARG A 61 -15.01 2.06 15.54
CA ARG A 61 -15.26 0.91 16.44
C ARG A 61 -14.85 -0.45 15.84
N ASN A 62 -14.82 -0.53 14.51
CA ASN A 62 -14.52 -1.75 13.75
C ASN A 62 -13.08 -1.79 13.22
N VAL A 63 -12.18 -0.92 13.69
CA VAL A 63 -10.79 -0.85 13.19
C VAL A 63 -9.97 -2.13 13.47
N GLY A 64 -10.45 -3.00 14.36
CA GLY A 64 -9.72 -4.16 14.86
C GLY A 64 -8.69 -3.78 15.92
N ALA A 65 -7.80 -4.71 16.29
CA ALA A 65 -6.85 -4.50 17.37
C ALA A 65 -5.57 -3.75 16.96
N LEU A 66 -5.40 -3.43 15.66
CA LEU A 66 -4.17 -2.82 15.13
C LEU A 66 -2.88 -3.57 15.51
N ASN A 67 -2.93 -4.92 15.61
CA ASN A 67 -1.80 -5.76 16.05
C ASN A 67 -0.77 -6.06 14.95
N PHE A 68 -0.68 -5.20 13.94
CA PHE A 68 0.22 -5.35 12.80
C PHE A 68 1.41 -4.38 12.87
N ASN A 69 2.49 -4.70 12.16
CA ASN A 69 3.61 -3.79 11.95
C ASN A 69 3.50 -3.02 10.63
N TYR A 70 2.77 -3.56 9.65
CA TYR A 70 2.58 -2.96 8.34
C TYR A 70 1.15 -3.18 7.85
N TYR A 71 0.58 -2.17 7.20
CA TYR A 71 -0.69 -2.23 6.48
C TYR A 71 -0.67 -1.30 5.27
N PHE A 72 -0.89 -1.84 4.08
CA PHE A 72 -1.10 -1.07 2.86
C PHE A 72 -2.50 -0.44 2.89
N HIS A 73 -2.57 0.88 2.82
CA HIS A 73 -3.78 1.68 3.04
C HIS A 73 -4.01 2.65 1.88
N GLY A 74 -4.83 2.21 0.91
CA GLY A 74 -5.04 2.96 -0.34
C GLY A 74 -3.76 3.00 -1.15
N SER A 75 -3.24 4.20 -1.43
CA SER A 75 -1.94 4.43 -2.07
C SER A 75 -0.80 4.69 -1.08
N GLY A 76 -1.06 4.67 0.23
CA GLY A 76 -0.06 4.89 1.27
C GLY A 76 0.16 3.66 2.13
N HIS A 77 1.10 3.75 3.08
CA HIS A 77 1.48 2.63 3.93
C HIS A 77 1.49 3.05 5.39
N ILE A 78 0.81 2.29 6.24
CA ILE A 78 0.88 2.44 7.69
C ILE A 78 1.93 1.47 8.19
N ALA A 79 2.96 1.98 8.86
CA ALA A 79 4.09 1.19 9.31
C ALA A 79 4.53 1.57 10.72
N SER A 80 4.81 0.57 11.56
CA SER A 80 5.44 0.82 12.87
C SER A 80 6.89 1.25 12.71
N ASN A 81 7.45 1.94 13.70
CA ASN A 81 8.88 2.31 13.73
C ASN A 81 9.80 1.11 13.41
N LYS A 82 9.48 -0.08 13.94
CA LYS A 82 10.18 -1.33 13.65
C LYS A 82 10.29 -1.66 12.16
N PHE A 83 9.27 -1.36 11.36
CA PHE A 83 9.30 -1.61 9.91
C PHE A 83 10.17 -0.59 9.19
N ILE A 84 10.19 0.66 9.65
CA ILE A 84 10.96 1.75 9.02
C ILE A 84 12.46 1.52 9.15
N ASP A 85 12.89 0.90 10.25
CA ASP A 85 14.30 0.54 10.47
C ASP A 85 14.88 -0.32 9.33
N LEU A 86 14.02 -1.03 8.57
CA LEU A 86 14.42 -1.80 7.39
C LEU A 86 15.08 -0.94 6.31
N PHE A 87 14.62 0.30 6.14
CA PHE A 87 15.04 1.17 5.04
C PHE A 87 16.39 1.83 5.28
N ASN A 88 16.91 1.80 6.52
CA ASN A 88 18.20 2.39 6.85
C ASN A 88 19.37 1.77 6.06
N ASP A 89 19.28 0.47 5.73
CA ASP A 89 20.34 -0.30 5.08
C ASP A 89 19.97 -0.75 3.65
N LEU A 90 18.93 -0.16 3.06
CA LEU A 90 18.43 -0.50 1.74
C LEU A 90 18.46 0.70 0.82
N LYS A 91 18.75 0.48 -0.46
CA LYS A 91 18.54 1.50 -1.49
C LYS A 91 17.07 1.53 -1.82
N THR A 92 16.38 2.61 -1.50
CA THR A 92 14.95 2.75 -1.78
C THR A 92 14.68 3.81 -2.85
N CYS A 93 13.48 3.80 -3.43
CA CYS A 93 12.95 5.02 -4.04
C CYS A 93 12.72 6.09 -2.96
N GLU A 94 12.42 7.32 -3.37
CA GLU A 94 12.11 8.41 -2.44
C GLU A 94 10.90 8.06 -1.56
N ILE A 95 11.01 8.38 -0.27
CA ILE A 95 9.99 8.08 0.75
C ILE A 95 9.67 9.38 1.48
N ILE A 96 8.39 9.72 1.55
CA ILE A 96 7.87 10.73 2.48
C ILE A 96 7.29 10.00 3.68
N SER A 97 7.76 10.36 4.88
CA SER A 97 7.30 9.77 6.14
C SER A 97 6.73 10.84 7.05
N LYS A 98 5.57 10.57 7.63
CA LYS A 98 4.93 11.42 8.64
C LYS A 98 4.54 10.57 9.84
N ASN A 99 4.71 11.10 11.04
CA ASN A 99 4.26 10.41 12.27
C ASN A 99 2.75 10.21 12.20
N LEU A 100 2.24 9.05 12.63
CA LEU A 100 0.82 8.72 12.58
C LEU A 100 0.34 8.24 13.95
N ILE A 101 -0.55 9.00 14.56
CA ILE A 101 -1.12 8.67 15.87
C ILE A 101 -2.49 8.04 15.63
N ALA A 102 -2.63 6.76 15.93
CA ALA A 102 -3.91 6.07 15.90
C ALA A 102 -4.74 6.47 17.11
N THR A 103 -5.92 7.04 16.85
CA THR A 103 -6.82 7.55 17.89
C THR A 103 -8.24 7.02 17.69
N SER A 104 -8.89 6.62 18.78
CA SER A 104 -10.32 6.31 18.80
C SER A 104 -11.12 7.56 18.47
N ILE A 105 -12.02 7.49 17.47
CA ILE A 105 -12.92 8.62 17.20
C ILE A 105 -14.00 8.79 18.26
N LYS A 106 -14.25 7.79 19.12
CA LYS A 106 -15.30 7.92 20.15
C LYS A 106 -14.98 8.99 21.19
N ASP A 107 -13.74 8.98 21.67
CA ASP A 107 -13.29 9.75 22.84
C ASP A 107 -11.92 10.41 22.63
N GLY A 108 -11.30 10.20 21.47
CA GLY A 108 -9.97 10.71 21.17
C GLY A 108 -8.84 10.00 21.90
N SER A 109 -9.08 8.87 22.56
CA SER A 109 -8.01 8.12 23.21
C SER A 109 -6.98 7.63 22.20
N VAL A 110 -5.70 7.65 22.58
CA VAL A 110 -4.62 7.11 21.75
C VAL A 110 -4.65 5.59 21.85
N ILE A 111 -4.69 4.93 20.69
CA ILE A 111 -4.65 3.47 20.55
C ILE A 111 -3.20 3.03 20.32
N ARG A 112 -2.49 3.72 19.41
CA ARG A 112 -1.06 3.52 19.11
C ARG A 112 -0.45 4.83 18.63
N ASP A 113 0.81 5.07 18.99
CA ASP A 113 1.57 6.27 18.63
C ASP A 113 2.94 5.93 18.01
N ASP A 114 3.20 4.65 17.74
CA ASP A 114 4.44 4.16 17.13
C ASP A 114 4.33 3.94 15.61
N PHE A 115 3.26 4.42 14.99
CA PHE A 115 3.05 4.34 13.55
C PHE A 115 3.57 5.57 12.82
N ASN A 116 3.89 5.35 11.55
CA ASN A 116 4.11 6.37 10.55
C ASN A 116 3.22 6.08 9.35
N TYR A 117 2.85 7.14 8.64
CA TYR A 117 2.25 7.05 7.33
C TYR A 117 3.33 7.35 6.29
N LEU A 118 3.58 6.39 5.42
CA LEU A 118 4.62 6.43 4.41
C LEU A 118 3.99 6.58 3.02
N TYR A 119 4.66 7.34 2.17
CA TYR A 119 4.36 7.44 0.76
C TYR A 119 5.63 7.27 -0.05
N PHE A 120 5.66 6.25 -0.90
CA PHE A 120 6.78 5.94 -1.76
C PHE A 120 6.55 6.58 -3.12
N ILE A 121 7.49 7.41 -3.57
CA ILE A 121 7.38 8.06 -4.88
C ILE A 121 7.72 7.04 -5.96
N GLY A 122 6.68 6.44 -6.54
CA GLY A 122 6.82 5.43 -7.59
C GLY A 122 7.42 5.97 -8.88
N ASN A 123 8.15 5.10 -9.58
CA ASN A 123 8.70 5.38 -10.90
C ASN A 123 8.48 4.20 -11.84
N ASP A 124 7.88 4.46 -13.01
CA ASP A 124 7.65 3.44 -14.03
C ASP A 124 8.87 3.17 -14.91
N ASP A 125 9.97 3.93 -14.76
CA ASP A 125 11.25 3.58 -15.39
C ASP A 125 11.77 2.20 -14.94
N PHE A 126 11.29 1.71 -13.78
CA PHE A 126 11.56 0.37 -13.30
C PHE A 126 10.84 -0.73 -14.09
N LEU A 127 9.88 -0.38 -14.94
CA LEU A 127 9.03 -1.32 -15.65
C LEU A 127 9.39 -1.35 -17.14
N ASP A 128 9.76 -2.52 -17.64
CA ASP A 128 9.87 -2.73 -19.09
C ASP A 128 8.47 -2.99 -19.67
N LEU A 129 7.81 -1.92 -20.08
CA LEU A 129 6.46 -1.97 -20.66
C LEU A 129 6.39 -2.78 -21.96
N ASN A 130 7.49 -2.89 -22.71
CA ASN A 130 7.51 -3.59 -23.99
C ASN A 130 7.61 -5.10 -23.83
N ASN A 131 8.32 -5.55 -22.80
CA ASN A 131 8.52 -6.97 -22.52
C ASN A 131 7.58 -7.53 -21.43
N SER A 132 6.83 -6.67 -20.75
CA SER A 132 5.78 -7.08 -19.80
C SER A 132 4.51 -7.53 -20.52
N GLU A 133 3.79 -8.48 -19.92
CA GLU A 133 2.48 -8.93 -20.42
C GLU A 133 1.39 -8.11 -19.72
N LEU A 134 0.94 -7.06 -20.40
CA LEU A 134 -0.03 -6.08 -19.90
C LEU A 134 -1.32 -6.14 -20.71
N GLU A 135 -2.47 -6.05 -20.03
CA GLU A 135 -3.79 -5.98 -20.66
C GLU A 135 -4.59 -4.82 -20.05
N GLU A 136 -5.11 -3.91 -20.86
CA GLU A 136 -5.93 -2.80 -20.35
C GLU A 136 -7.34 -3.29 -19.98
N ASP A 137 -7.80 -2.95 -18.77
CA ASP A 137 -9.15 -3.22 -18.31
C ASP A 137 -10.17 -2.22 -18.93
N ARG A 138 -11.46 -2.42 -18.62
CA ARG A 138 -12.55 -1.55 -19.10
C ARG A 138 -12.48 -0.10 -18.61
N SER A 139 -11.79 0.15 -17.49
CA SER A 139 -11.63 1.45 -16.84
C SER A 139 -10.35 2.17 -17.30
N GLY A 140 -9.48 1.48 -18.03
CA GLY A 140 -8.20 1.99 -18.52
C GLY A 140 -6.99 1.60 -17.66
N SER A 141 -7.18 0.80 -16.61
CA SER A 141 -6.08 0.32 -15.76
C SER A 141 -5.32 -0.80 -16.45
N LEU A 142 -4.00 -0.87 -16.27
CA LEU A 142 -3.20 -1.97 -16.81
C LEU A 142 -3.18 -3.17 -15.86
N MET A 143 -3.73 -4.30 -16.31
CA MET A 143 -3.64 -5.60 -15.66
C MET A 143 -2.27 -6.23 -15.91
N PRO A 144 -1.45 -6.45 -14.88
CA PRO A 144 -0.09 -6.97 -15.03
C PRO A 144 -0.06 -8.50 -14.93
N HIS A 145 -0.33 -9.19 -16.03
CA HIS A 145 -0.24 -10.66 -16.08
C HIS A 145 1.19 -11.15 -15.86
N LYS A 146 2.18 -10.38 -16.35
CA LYS A 146 3.60 -10.58 -16.10
C LYS A 146 4.34 -9.25 -16.14
N LEU A 147 5.18 -8.98 -15.16
CA LEU A 147 5.99 -7.76 -15.09
C LEU A 147 7.47 -8.08 -15.30
N ILE A 148 8.10 -7.37 -16.23
CA ILE A 148 9.54 -7.40 -16.41
C ILE A 148 10.11 -6.12 -15.79
N ILE A 149 10.92 -6.29 -14.76
CA ILE A 149 11.54 -5.16 -14.04
C ILE A 149 12.86 -4.80 -14.69
N ASN A 150 12.97 -3.56 -15.16
CA ASN A 150 14.20 -2.91 -15.58
C ASN A 150 14.77 -2.09 -14.40
N ASN A 151 15.70 -2.64 -13.63
CA ASN A 151 16.28 -1.94 -12.47
C ASN A 151 17.75 -1.56 -12.69
N PRO A 152 18.05 -0.57 -13.55
CA PRO A 152 19.42 -0.17 -13.85
C PRO A 152 20.14 0.45 -12.64
N SER A 153 19.38 0.94 -11.66
CA SER A 153 19.89 1.65 -10.48
C SER A 153 20.25 0.73 -9.31
N ASN A 154 20.02 -0.59 -9.43
CA ASN A 154 20.18 -1.56 -8.34
C ASN A 154 19.46 -1.12 -7.05
N ILE A 155 18.23 -0.64 -7.18
CA ILE A 155 17.37 -0.28 -6.05
C ILE A 155 16.79 -1.55 -5.40
N ASP A 156 16.78 -1.59 -4.07
CA ASP A 156 16.33 -2.72 -3.28
C ASP A 156 14.82 -2.72 -3.05
N VAL A 157 14.24 -1.54 -2.81
CA VAL A 157 12.80 -1.37 -2.58
C VAL A 157 12.26 -0.21 -3.39
N PHE A 158 11.23 -0.44 -4.19
CA PHE A 158 10.62 0.58 -5.03
C PHE A 158 9.13 0.32 -5.21
N THR A 159 8.44 1.25 -5.86
CA THR A 159 7.07 1.05 -6.32
C THR A 159 6.91 1.59 -7.75
N ILE A 160 5.87 1.11 -8.43
CA ILE A 160 5.46 1.49 -9.79
C ILE A 160 4.09 2.15 -9.73
N ARG A 161 3.66 2.82 -10.81
CA ARG A 161 2.42 3.62 -10.83
C ARG A 161 1.43 3.20 -11.90
N SER A 162 1.90 2.59 -12.99
CA SER A 162 1.09 2.42 -14.19
C SER A 162 0.19 1.18 -14.22
N THR A 163 0.18 0.33 -13.18
CA THR A 163 -0.55 -0.95 -13.21
C THR A 163 -1.50 -1.11 -12.03
N LEU A 164 -2.32 -2.16 -12.02
CA LEU A 164 -3.14 -2.52 -10.85
C LEU A 164 -2.30 -2.89 -9.60
N LEU A 165 -1.00 -3.09 -9.75
CA LEU A 165 -0.06 -3.23 -8.63
C LEU A 165 0.62 -1.90 -8.26
N ALA A 166 0.05 -0.76 -8.68
CA ALA A 166 0.54 0.56 -8.30
C ALA A 166 0.62 0.72 -6.78
N ASP A 167 1.62 1.47 -6.33
CA ASP A 167 1.90 1.81 -4.93
C ASP A 167 2.26 0.61 -4.02
N PHE A 168 2.11 -0.64 -4.46
CA PHE A 168 2.66 -1.77 -3.72
C PHE A 168 4.19 -1.71 -3.69
N LEU A 169 4.78 -2.10 -2.57
CA LEU A 169 6.23 -2.16 -2.45
C LEU A 169 6.77 -3.42 -3.12
N ILE A 170 7.71 -3.23 -4.03
CA ILE A 170 8.45 -4.27 -4.73
C ILE A 170 9.85 -4.35 -4.12
N PHE A 171 10.22 -5.55 -3.68
CA PHE A 171 11.47 -5.87 -3.01
C PHE A 171 12.36 -6.71 -3.91
N SER A 172 13.65 -6.40 -3.93
CA SER A 172 14.69 -7.31 -4.41
C SER A 172 14.77 -8.54 -3.51
N GLU A 173 15.29 -9.64 -4.03
CA GLU A 173 15.52 -10.88 -3.26
C GLU A 173 16.34 -10.64 -1.99
N SER A 174 17.41 -9.83 -2.07
CA SER A 174 18.24 -9.50 -0.90
C SER A 174 17.51 -8.65 0.16
N ALA A 175 16.59 -7.78 -0.28
CA ALA A 175 15.75 -6.99 0.61
C ALA A 175 14.74 -7.88 1.35
N VAL A 176 14.18 -8.89 0.68
CA VAL A 176 13.30 -9.90 1.29
C VAL A 176 14.04 -10.68 2.38
N GLU A 177 15.28 -11.10 2.16
CA GLU A 177 16.05 -11.82 3.18
C GLU A 177 16.28 -11.00 4.45
N LYS A 178 16.54 -9.70 4.31
CA LYS A 178 16.63 -8.76 5.44
C LYS A 178 15.28 -8.59 6.14
N PHE A 179 14.21 -8.38 5.36
CA PHE A 179 12.85 -8.23 5.86
C PHE A 179 12.39 -9.45 6.69
N LEU A 180 12.63 -10.67 6.21
CA LEU A 180 12.22 -11.90 6.89
C LEU A 180 12.82 -12.05 8.29
N LYS A 181 14.02 -11.51 8.52
CA LYS A 181 14.69 -11.54 9.84
C LYS A 181 14.00 -10.63 10.87
N MET A 182 13.28 -9.60 10.43
CA MET A 182 12.66 -8.62 11.32
C MET A 182 11.35 -9.10 11.94
N LYS A 183 10.74 -10.19 11.43
CA LYS A 183 9.45 -10.72 11.92
C LYS A 183 8.37 -9.62 11.97
N ILE A 184 8.14 -8.96 10.84
CA ILE A 184 7.09 -7.96 10.65
C ILE A 184 5.74 -8.67 10.51
N SER A 185 4.75 -8.27 11.30
CA SER A 185 3.38 -8.82 11.21
C SER A 185 2.46 -8.02 10.29
N GLY A 186 1.39 -8.67 9.82
CA GLY A 186 0.31 -8.07 9.02
C GLY A 186 0.50 -8.13 7.50
N VAL A 187 1.48 -8.91 7.05
CA VAL A 187 1.94 -8.84 5.67
C VAL A 187 2.39 -10.19 5.15
N LYS A 188 2.21 -10.40 3.85
CA LYS A 188 2.74 -11.54 3.09
C LYS A 188 3.67 -11.03 2.01
N ILE A 189 4.67 -11.84 1.71
CA ILE A 189 5.61 -11.63 0.61
C ILE A 189 5.20 -12.54 -0.52
N VAL A 190 4.95 -11.97 -1.70
CA VAL A 190 4.45 -12.72 -2.86
C VAL A 190 5.48 -12.57 -3.99
N PRO A 191 5.92 -13.65 -4.66
CA PRO A 191 6.72 -13.52 -5.87
C PRO A 191 6.03 -12.61 -6.89
N LEU A 192 6.77 -11.76 -7.60
CA LEU A 192 6.20 -10.78 -8.53
C LEU A 192 5.29 -11.42 -9.59
N ASP A 193 5.68 -12.58 -10.11
CA ASP A 193 4.91 -13.36 -11.10
C ASP A 193 3.56 -13.88 -10.54
N GLU A 194 3.40 -13.94 -9.22
CA GLU A 194 2.16 -14.33 -8.56
C GLU A 194 1.38 -13.15 -7.95
N ALA A 195 1.94 -11.94 -8.02
CA ALA A 195 1.39 -10.77 -7.34
C ALA A 195 0.00 -10.41 -7.88
N PHE A 196 -0.19 -10.38 -9.19
CA PHE A 196 -1.50 -10.03 -9.76
C PHE A 196 -2.58 -11.06 -9.42
N LYS A 197 -2.25 -12.35 -9.41
CA LYS A 197 -3.18 -13.40 -8.95
C LYS A 197 -3.59 -13.18 -7.49
N ASN A 198 -2.63 -12.83 -6.63
CA ASN A 198 -2.92 -12.52 -5.23
C ASN A 198 -3.77 -11.26 -5.09
N TYR A 199 -3.48 -10.22 -5.87
CA TYR A 199 -4.30 -9.01 -5.94
C TYR A 199 -5.76 -9.34 -6.29
N CYS A 200 -5.99 -10.16 -7.32
CA CYS A 200 -7.34 -10.58 -7.72
C CYS A 200 -8.10 -11.27 -6.58
N LEU A 201 -7.44 -12.15 -5.84
CA LEU A 201 -8.04 -12.86 -4.72
C LEU A 201 -8.31 -11.95 -3.52
N ASP A 202 -7.35 -11.10 -3.18
CA ASP A 202 -7.39 -10.27 -1.98
C ASP A 202 -8.40 -9.12 -2.13
N TYR A 203 -8.44 -8.48 -3.29
CA TYR A 203 -9.27 -7.32 -3.58
C TYR A 203 -10.55 -7.66 -4.36
N GLY A 204 -10.81 -8.95 -4.62
CA GLY A 204 -12.02 -9.39 -5.32
C GLY A 204 -12.09 -8.91 -6.77
N TYR A 205 -10.95 -8.66 -7.40
CA TYR A 205 -10.88 -8.21 -8.78
C TYR A 205 -11.08 -9.40 -9.73
N ASP A 206 -12.18 -9.39 -10.48
CA ASP A 206 -12.48 -10.40 -11.49
C ASP A 206 -11.99 -9.97 -12.86
N ILE A 207 -10.97 -10.66 -13.37
CA ILE A 207 -10.39 -10.42 -14.69
C ILE A 207 -11.47 -10.56 -15.78
N GLY A 208 -12.32 -11.58 -15.71
CA GLY A 208 -13.27 -11.90 -16.77
C GLY A 208 -14.27 -10.78 -17.03
N SER A 209 -14.88 -10.24 -15.97
CA SER A 209 -15.83 -9.13 -16.06
C SER A 209 -15.18 -7.75 -16.27
N SER A 210 -13.87 -7.64 -16.04
CA SER A 210 -13.12 -6.39 -16.17
C SER A 210 -12.53 -6.18 -17.57
N ARG A 211 -12.45 -7.22 -18.40
CA ARG A 211 -12.00 -7.11 -19.80
C ARG A 211 -12.87 -6.17 -20.63
N LYS A 212 -12.23 -5.36 -21.47
CA LYS A 212 -12.93 -4.56 -22.49
C LYS A 212 -13.75 -5.50 -23.39
N ARG A 213 -15.07 -5.30 -23.43
CA ARG A 213 -15.94 -6.04 -24.35
C ARG A 213 -15.61 -5.62 -25.78
N VAL A 214 -15.15 -6.55 -26.60
CA VAL A 214 -15.05 -6.34 -28.05
C VAL A 214 -16.48 -6.16 -28.57
N LYS A 215 -16.83 -4.96 -29.03
CA LYS A 215 -18.10 -4.74 -29.73
C LYS A 215 -18.10 -5.60 -30.99
N ARG A 216 -18.84 -6.72 -30.97
CA ARG A 216 -19.17 -7.43 -32.21
C ARG A 216 -19.94 -6.45 -33.09
N LYS A 217 -19.43 -6.13 -34.29
CA LYS A 217 -20.24 -5.50 -35.32
C LYS A 217 -21.42 -6.44 -35.56
N LEU A 218 -22.63 -5.94 -35.35
CA LEU A 218 -23.83 -6.65 -35.77
C LEU A 218 -23.75 -6.84 -37.29
N PRO A 219 -24.14 -8.02 -37.81
CA PRO A 219 -24.14 -8.30 -39.25
C PRO A 219 -25.04 -7.34 -40.03
#